data_AF-A0A3B1BA26-F1
#
_entry.id   AF-A0A3B1BA26-F1
#
_cell.length_a   1.000
_cell.length_b   1.000
_cell.length_c   1.000
_cell.angle_alpha   90.00
_cell.angle_beta   90.00
_cell.angle_gamma   90.00
#
_symmetry.space_group_name_H-M   'P 1'
#
loop_
_entity.id
_entity.type
_entity.pdbx_description
1 polymer ?
#
loop_
_entity_poly.entity_id
_entity_poly.type
_entity_poly.pdbx_seq_one_letter_code
_entity_poly.pdbx_strand_id
1 'polypeptide(L)'
;PDASLTMQYSALMQTEEVSIEFTEDGVKRMADIAWQVNEKTENIGARRLHTIIERLLEDISFRAPDMSGESIKINAEYVNKNLGELAKDEDLSRYIL
;
A
#
# COMPACT_ATOMS: atom_id res chain seq x y z
N PRO A 1 -9.93 -6.08 -14.22
CA PRO A 1 -10.50 -4.75 -13.93
C PRO A 1 -9.66 -3.67 -14.62
N ASP A 2 -10.31 -2.75 -15.34
CA ASP A 2 -9.63 -1.76 -16.19
C ASP A 2 -8.97 -0.61 -15.39
N ALA A 3 -9.25 -0.51 -14.08
CA ALA A 3 -8.63 0.44 -13.15
C ALA A 3 -8.27 -0.25 -11.83
N SER A 4 -7.18 -1.01 -11.82
CA SER A 4 -6.66 -1.62 -10.59
C SER A 4 -6.24 -0.56 -9.57
N LEU A 5 -6.22 -0.90 -8.27
CA LEU A 5 -5.83 0.05 -7.22
C LEU A 5 -4.45 0.65 -7.47
N THR A 6 -3.48 -0.18 -7.89
CA THR A 6 -2.13 0.28 -8.25
C THR A 6 -2.15 1.30 -9.37
N MET A 7 -2.98 1.11 -10.41
CA MET A 7 -3.11 2.08 -11.51
C MET A 7 -3.76 3.39 -11.04
N GLN A 8 -4.78 3.32 -10.18
CA GLN A 8 -5.44 4.51 -9.63
C GLN A 8 -4.45 5.36 -8.82
N TYR A 9 -3.68 4.73 -7.92
CA TYR A 9 -2.71 5.45 -7.09
C TYR A 9 -1.51 5.98 -7.88
N SER A 10 -1.01 5.23 -8.87
CA SER A 10 0.02 5.75 -9.77
C SER A 10 -0.48 6.99 -10.53
N ALA A 11 -1.76 7.01 -10.96
CA ALA A 11 -2.33 8.17 -11.64
C ALA A 11 -2.58 9.36 -10.68
N LEU A 12 -3.02 9.11 -9.45
CA LEU A 12 -3.19 10.17 -8.44
C LEU A 12 -1.86 10.83 -8.11
N MET A 13 -0.78 10.08 -7.95
CA MET A 13 0.53 10.64 -7.60
C MET A 13 1.16 11.42 -8.75
N GLN A 14 0.81 11.08 -9.99
CA GLN A 14 1.23 11.85 -11.17
C GLN A 14 0.68 13.28 -11.17
N THR A 15 -0.41 13.59 -10.44
CA THR A 15 -0.89 14.99 -10.34
C THR A 15 0.09 15.88 -9.57
N GLU A 16 0.92 15.28 -8.71
CA GLU A 16 1.99 15.94 -7.95
C GLU A 16 3.37 15.73 -8.63
N GLU A 17 3.39 15.29 -9.90
CA GLU A 17 4.61 14.95 -10.64
C GLU A 17 5.47 13.85 -9.99
N VAL A 18 4.86 13.00 -9.15
CA VAL A 18 5.52 11.85 -8.52
C VAL A 18 5.18 10.56 -9.28
N SER A 19 6.20 9.84 -9.71
CA SER A 19 6.03 8.57 -10.44
C SER A 19 6.11 7.36 -9.51
N ILE A 20 5.01 6.62 -9.32
CA ILE A 20 5.00 5.37 -8.55
C ILE A 20 4.99 4.15 -9.47
N GLU A 21 5.97 3.27 -9.28
CA GLU A 21 6.06 1.95 -9.93
C GLU A 21 5.87 0.83 -8.91
N PHE A 22 4.81 0.03 -9.08
CA PHE A 22 4.62 -1.19 -8.30
C PHE A 22 5.32 -2.36 -8.97
N THR A 23 6.28 -2.94 -8.27
CA THR A 23 6.93 -4.18 -8.71
C THR A 23 6.06 -5.39 -8.42
N GLU A 24 6.30 -6.49 -9.15
CA GLU A 24 5.55 -7.73 -8.96
C GLU A 24 5.69 -8.30 -7.53
N ASP A 25 6.90 -8.23 -6.95
CA ASP A 25 7.15 -8.65 -5.57
C ASP A 25 6.50 -7.71 -4.55
N GLY A 26 6.45 -6.40 -4.82
CA GLY A 26 5.70 -5.45 -4.02
C GLY A 26 4.19 -5.75 -4.01
N VAL A 27 3.60 -5.99 -5.19
CA VAL A 27 2.17 -6.35 -5.31
C VAL A 27 1.87 -7.65 -4.59
N LYS A 28 2.70 -8.68 -4.80
CA LYS A 28 2.55 -9.97 -4.11
C LYS A 28 2.62 -9.79 -2.59
N ARG A 29 3.57 -8.99 -2.10
CA ARG A 29 3.72 -8.76 -0.67
C ARG A 29 2.51 -8.05 -0.07
N MET A 30 1.93 -7.06 -0.75
CA MET A 30 0.69 -6.42 -0.30
C MET A 30 -0.47 -7.41 -0.21
N ALA A 31 -0.60 -8.31 -1.20
CA ALA A 31 -1.62 -9.35 -1.18
C ALA A 31 -1.42 -10.33 0.00
N ASP A 32 -0.18 -10.73 0.28
CA ASP A 32 0.14 -11.59 1.42
C ASP A 32 -0.23 -10.93 2.76
N ILE A 33 0.05 -9.62 2.93
CA ILE A 33 -0.32 -8.90 4.15
C ILE A 33 -1.85 -8.81 4.28
N ALA A 34 -2.55 -8.45 3.20
CA ALA A 34 -4.01 -8.37 3.21
C ALA A 34 -4.65 -9.71 3.60
N TRP A 35 -4.11 -10.81 3.08
CA TRP A 35 -4.54 -12.16 3.45
C TRP A 35 -4.26 -12.46 4.94
N GLN A 36 -3.04 -12.19 5.43
CA GLN A 36 -2.68 -12.39 6.83
C GLN A 36 -3.57 -11.61 7.80
N VAL A 37 -3.88 -10.35 7.49
CA VAL A 37 -4.76 -9.52 8.33
C VAL A 37 -6.20 -10.07 8.32
N ASN A 38 -6.70 -10.51 7.17
CA ASN A 38 -8.02 -11.15 7.08
C ASN A 38 -8.10 -12.44 7.92
N GLU A 39 -7.03 -13.24 7.98
CA GLU A 39 -6.97 -14.46 8.79
C GLU A 39 -6.92 -14.17 10.29
N LYS A 40 -6.24 -13.09 10.70
CA LYS A 40 -6.10 -12.72 12.11
C LYS A 40 -7.25 -11.90 12.67
N THR A 41 -8.02 -11.24 11.79
CA THR A 41 -9.09 -10.32 12.19
C THR A 41 -10.41 -10.72 11.52
N GLU A 42 -11.20 -9.76 11.05
CA GLU A 42 -12.39 -10.04 10.26
C GLU A 42 -12.01 -10.19 8.78
N ASN A 43 -12.43 -11.28 8.15
CA ASN A 43 -12.17 -11.45 6.72
C ASN A 43 -13.17 -10.63 5.89
N ILE A 44 -12.72 -9.47 5.40
CA ILE A 44 -13.50 -8.59 4.51
C ILE A 44 -13.17 -8.81 3.02
N GLY A 45 -12.41 -9.86 2.72
CA GLY A 45 -11.96 -10.21 1.38
C GLY A 45 -11.05 -9.16 0.76
N ALA A 46 -11.21 -8.93 -0.55
CA ALA A 46 -10.38 -8.00 -1.33
C ALA A 46 -10.49 -6.54 -0.88
N ARG A 47 -11.52 -6.16 -0.11
CA ARG A 47 -11.67 -4.79 0.42
C ARG A 47 -10.48 -4.37 1.30
N ARG A 48 -9.83 -5.35 1.95
CA ARG A 48 -8.61 -5.14 2.75
C ARG A 48 -7.47 -4.50 1.96
N LEU A 49 -7.42 -4.69 0.65
CA LEU A 49 -6.37 -4.09 -0.19
C LEU A 49 -6.47 -2.56 -0.25
N HIS A 50 -7.65 -1.97 -0.01
CA HIS A 50 -7.80 -0.52 0.02
C HIS A 50 -7.07 0.09 1.22
N THR A 51 -7.36 -0.39 2.44
CA THR A 51 -6.73 0.11 3.67
C THR A 51 -5.23 -0.13 3.68
N ILE A 52 -4.79 -1.30 3.17
CA ILE A 52 -3.37 -1.63 2.99
C ILE A 52 -2.66 -0.60 2.10
N ILE A 53 -3.23 -0.26 0.93
CA ILE A 53 -2.59 0.67 -0.01
C ILE A 53 -2.63 2.10 0.52
N GLU A 54 -3.75 2.53 1.12
CA GLU A 54 -3.85 3.85 1.77
C GLU A 54 -2.75 4.02 2.82
N ARG A 55 -2.62 3.04 3.72
CA ARG A 55 -1.59 3.08 4.76
C ARG A 55 -0.18 3.01 4.21
N LEU A 56 0.04 2.24 3.13
CA LEU A 56 1.35 2.13 2.49
C LEU A 56 1.80 3.45 1.87
N LEU A 57 0.87 4.21 1.30
CA LEU A 57 1.15 5.43 0.54
C LEU A 57 0.93 6.72 1.34
N GLU A 58 0.46 6.64 2.58
CA GLU A 58 0.17 7.80 3.44
C GLU A 58 1.35 8.77 3.52
N ASP A 59 2.54 8.27 3.86
CA ASP A 59 3.76 9.08 3.97
C ASP A 59 4.18 9.69 2.64
N ILE A 60 4.03 8.94 1.53
CA ILE A 60 4.32 9.47 0.19
C ILE A 60 3.32 10.57 -0.16
N SER A 61 2.03 10.33 0.05
CA SER A 61 0.98 11.29 -0.29
C SER A 61 1.12 12.58 0.52
N PHE A 62 1.59 12.50 1.77
CA PHE A 62 1.86 13.68 2.58
C PHE A 62 3.05 14.49 2.06
N ARG A 63 4.09 13.81 1.56
CA ARG A 63 5.34 14.43 1.08
C ARG A 63 5.33 14.74 -0.42
N ALA A 64 4.34 14.25 -1.16
CA ALA A 64 4.27 14.34 -2.62
C ALA A 64 4.51 15.76 -3.18
N PRO A 65 3.98 16.84 -2.60
CA PRO A 65 4.23 18.20 -3.09
C PRO A 65 5.71 18.61 -3.06
N ASP A 66 6.50 18.05 -2.14
CA ASP A 66 7.93 18.30 -2.00
C ASP A 66 8.80 17.32 -2.81
N MET A 67 8.18 16.36 -3.51
CA MET A 67 8.84 15.26 -4.23
C MET A 67 8.63 15.32 -5.75
N SER A 68 8.21 16.45 -6.29
CA SER A 68 8.01 16.62 -7.75
C SER A 68 9.25 16.18 -8.53
N GLY A 69 9.03 15.33 -9.55
CA GLY A 69 10.06 14.75 -10.39
C GLY A 69 10.72 13.49 -9.82
N GLU A 70 10.37 13.05 -8.61
CA GLU A 70 10.87 11.79 -8.04
C GLU A 70 10.14 10.56 -8.59
N SER A 71 10.87 9.44 -8.62
CA SER A 71 10.31 8.13 -8.93
C SER A 71 10.49 7.18 -7.76
N ILE A 72 9.37 6.61 -7.31
CA ILE A 72 9.30 5.74 -6.15
C ILE A 72 8.95 4.33 -6.61
N LYS A 73 9.81 3.37 -6.27
CA LYS A 73 9.60 1.96 -6.54
C LYS A 73 9.03 1.26 -5.30
N ILE A 74 7.81 0.74 -5.43
CA ILE A 74 7.13 -0.03 -4.38
C ILE A 74 7.49 -1.50 -4.56
N ASN A 75 8.51 -1.95 -3.82
CA ASN A 75 8.98 -3.35 -3.79
C ASN A 75 8.64 -4.03 -2.46
N ALA A 76 8.92 -5.34 -2.35
CA ALA A 76 8.62 -6.09 -1.14
C ALA A 76 9.29 -5.52 0.12
N GLU A 77 10.50 -4.96 -0.02
CA GLU A 77 11.21 -4.29 1.08
C GLU A 77 10.48 -3.03 1.54
N TYR A 78 10.05 -2.18 0.60
CA TYR A 78 9.25 -0.99 0.87
C TYR A 78 7.95 -1.35 1.59
N VAL A 79 7.26 -2.38 1.13
CA VAL A 79 6.02 -2.86 1.75
C VAL A 79 6.28 -3.36 3.18
N ASN A 80 7.33 -4.14 3.40
CA ASN A 80 7.70 -4.64 4.72
C ASN A 80 8.09 -3.52 5.69
N LYS A 81 8.83 -2.51 5.22
CA LYS A 81 9.24 -1.38 6.05
C LYS A 81 8.05 -0.60 6.59
N ASN A 82 7.01 -0.41 5.77
CA ASN A 82 5.86 0.41 6.12
C ASN A 82 4.72 -0.36 6.80
N LEU A 83 4.54 -1.65 6.46
CA LEU A 83 3.41 -2.45 6.96
C LEU A 83 3.81 -3.67 7.80
N GLY A 84 5.10 -4.01 7.85
CA GLY A 84 5.56 -5.27 8.42
C GLY A 84 5.31 -5.41 9.93
N GLU A 85 5.46 -4.33 10.69
CA GLU A 85 5.17 -4.33 12.13
C GLU A 85 3.66 -4.25 12.41
N LEU A 86 2.92 -3.44 11.63
CA LEU A 86 1.46 -3.33 11.75
C LEU A 86 0.75 -4.67 11.52
N ALA A 87 1.20 -5.45 10.53
CA ALA A 87 0.63 -6.76 10.20
C ALA A 87 0.91 -7.86 11.25
N LYS A 88 1.90 -7.65 12.13
CA LYS A 88 2.23 -8.61 13.20
C LYS A 88 1.32 -8.41 14.41
N ASP A 89 0.97 -7.17 14.72
CA ASP A 89 0.14 -6.81 15.87
C ASP A 89 -1.35 -6.86 15.50
N GLU A 90 -2.08 -7.76 16.16
CA GLU A 90 -3.50 -8.02 15.90
C GLU A 90 -4.40 -6.85 16.32
N ASP A 91 -4.07 -6.17 17.42
CA ASP A 91 -4.84 -5.03 17.90
C ASP A 91 -4.64 -3.83 16.98
N LEU A 92 -3.38 -3.51 16.63
CA LEU A 92 -3.07 -2.46 15.65
C LEU A 92 -3.71 -2.76 14.29
N SER A 93 -3.64 -4.01 13.83
CA SER A 93 -4.29 -4.43 12.59
C SER A 93 -5.80 -4.20 12.63
N ARG A 94 -6.49 -4.45 13.75
CA ARG A 94 -7.94 -4.29 13.86
C ARG A 94 -8.40 -2.83 13.82
N TYR A 95 -7.57 -1.89 14.27
CA TYR A 95 -7.92 -0.47 14.30
C TYR A 95 -7.40 0.34 13.10
N ILE A 96 -6.31 -0.11 12.46
CA ILE A 96 -5.61 0.65 11.42
C ILE A 96 -5.72 -0.01 10.03
N LEU A 97 -5.88 -1.34 9.95
CA LEU A 97 -5.81 -2.11 8.70
C LEU A 97 -7.12 -2.84 8.37
#